data_AF-A0A2T5LY57-F1
#
_entry.id   AF-A0A2T5LY57-F1
#
_cell.length_a   1.000
_cell.length_b   1.000
_cell.length_c   1.000
_cell.angle_alpha   90.00
_cell.angle_beta   90.00
_cell.angle_gamma   90.00
#
_symmetry.space_group_name_H-M   'P 1'
#
loop_
_entity.id
_entity.type
_entity.pdbx_description
1 polymer ?
#
loop_
_entity_poly.entity_id
_entity_poly.type
_entity_poly.pdbx_seq_one_letter_code
_entity_poly.pdbx_strand_id
1 'polypeptide(L)'
;MSQQQQQQQQQPAPPSSATNAVLVASEPVPEGTQEVRGVDFEQFHGRDITVAEMVDQMKYMGFQGTAVADAVRIINDMVSFFFFLFFFFYP
;
A
#
# COMPACT_ATOMS: atom_id res chain seq x y z
N MET A 1 -59.09 9.60 13.62
CA MET A 1 -57.99 8.72 13.19
C MET A 1 -56.86 9.55 12.57
N SER A 2 -56.43 10.63 13.24
CA SER A 2 -55.68 11.70 12.55
C SER A 2 -54.53 12.30 13.37
N GLN A 3 -54.14 11.69 14.48
CA GLN A 3 -53.06 12.21 15.35
C GLN A 3 -51.86 11.25 15.54
N GLN A 4 -51.78 10.16 14.77
CA GLN A 4 -50.70 9.16 14.92
C GLN A 4 -49.58 9.23 13.87
N GLN A 5 -49.50 10.28 13.04
CA GLN A 5 -48.53 10.34 11.93
C GLN A 5 -47.32 11.28 12.11
N GLN A 6 -47.05 11.84 13.29
CA GLN A 6 -45.95 12.83 13.45
C GLN A 6 -44.75 12.40 14.30
N GLN A 7 -44.56 11.11 14.59
CA GLN A 7 -43.30 10.62 15.15
C GLN A 7 -42.45 9.90 14.10
N GLN A 8 -42.18 10.59 12.97
CA GLN A 8 -40.94 10.31 12.25
C GLN A 8 -39.81 10.82 13.16
N GLN A 9 -39.11 9.87 13.79
CA GLN A 9 -37.96 10.09 14.64
C GLN A 9 -36.99 11.04 13.94
N GLN A 10 -36.98 12.31 14.37
CA GLN A 10 -35.92 13.25 14.05
C GLN A 10 -34.66 12.70 14.72
N GLN A 11 -33.89 11.90 13.99
CA GLN A 11 -32.56 11.53 14.44
C GLN A 11 -31.76 12.85 14.58
N PRO A 12 -31.24 13.17 15.77
CA PRO A 12 -30.49 14.40 15.96
C PRO A 12 -29.29 14.39 15.01
N ALA A 13 -29.09 15.49 14.30
CA ALA A 13 -27.94 15.66 13.43
C ALA A 13 -26.64 15.47 14.26
N PRO A 14 -25.59 14.86 13.67
CA PRO A 14 -24.33 14.67 14.37
C PRO A 14 -23.74 16.03 14.78
N PRO A 15 -22.96 16.09 15.88
CA PRO A 15 -22.29 17.31 16.30
C PRO A 15 -21.46 17.91 15.17
N SER A 16 -21.58 19.22 14.96
CA SER A 16 -20.85 19.93 13.90
C SER A 16 -19.33 19.80 14.06
N SER A 17 -18.83 19.76 15.30
CA SER A 17 -17.41 19.53 15.59
C SER A 17 -16.91 18.17 15.10
N ALA A 18 -17.70 17.11 15.30
CA ALA A 18 -17.37 15.77 14.81
C ALA A 18 -17.40 15.73 13.28
N THR A 19 -18.43 16.33 12.68
CA THR A 19 -18.59 16.38 11.21
C THR A 19 -17.43 17.12 10.55
N ASN A 20 -17.06 18.28 11.09
CA ASN A 20 -15.97 19.09 10.55
C ASN A 20 -14.59 18.45 10.74
N ALA A 21 -14.40 17.64 11.80
CA ALA A 21 -13.14 16.96 12.07
C ALA A 21 -12.92 15.74 11.15
N VAL A 22 -13.98 15.01 10.79
CA VAL A 22 -13.86 13.78 9.99
C VAL A 22 -14.03 14.01 8.49
N LEU A 23 -14.75 15.06 8.09
CA LEU A 23 -15.03 15.39 6.69
C LEU A 23 -14.13 16.52 6.16
N VAL A 24 -12.88 16.54 6.61
CA VAL A 24 -11.88 17.46 6.04
C VAL A 24 -11.51 16.97 4.64
N ALA A 25 -11.53 17.86 3.65
CA ALA A 25 -11.10 17.53 2.30
C ALA A 25 -9.59 17.25 2.28
N SER A 26 -9.19 16.16 1.63
CA SER A 26 -7.78 15.80 1.46
C SER A 26 -7.12 16.61 0.35
N GLU A 27 -5.85 16.99 0.57
CA GLU A 27 -4.96 17.47 -0.49
C GLU A 27 -4.65 16.34 -1.50
N PRO A 28 -4.31 16.68 -2.76
CA PRO A 28 -3.98 15.69 -3.77
C PRO A 28 -2.72 14.89 -3.40
N VAL A 29 -2.71 13.62 -3.78
CA VAL A 29 -1.54 12.73 -3.59
C VAL A 29 -0.43 13.14 -4.56
N PRO A 30 0.84 13.29 -4.10
CA PRO A 30 1.97 13.62 -4.96
C PRO A 30 2.21 12.58 -6.06
N GLU A 31 2.67 13.04 -7.23
CA GLU A 31 3.09 12.17 -8.32
C GLU A 31 4.22 11.22 -7.90
N GLY A 32 4.18 9.99 -8.41
CA GLY A 32 5.14 8.94 -8.06
C GLY A 32 4.89 8.26 -6.70
N THR A 33 3.85 8.66 -5.95
CA THR A 33 3.40 7.92 -4.77
C THR A 33 2.93 6.54 -5.18
N GLN A 34 3.48 5.49 -4.55
CA GLN A 34 3.09 4.13 -4.84
C GLN A 34 1.82 3.75 -4.08
N GLU A 35 0.86 3.17 -4.80
CA GLU A 35 -0.35 2.61 -4.20
C GLU A 35 -0.01 1.36 -3.37
N VAL A 36 -0.58 1.28 -2.18
CA VAL A 36 -0.44 0.09 -1.34
C VAL A 36 -1.29 -1.03 -1.93
N ARG A 37 -0.65 -2.13 -2.33
CA ARG A 37 -1.31 -3.30 -2.91
C ARG A 37 -0.64 -4.60 -2.46
N GLY A 38 -1.46 -5.62 -2.29
CA GLY A 38 -1.00 -6.99 -2.03
C GLY A 38 -0.54 -7.69 -3.32
N VAL A 39 -0.07 -8.93 -3.15
CA VAL A 39 0.21 -9.83 -4.26
C VAL A 39 -1.11 -10.21 -4.93
N ASP A 40 -1.20 -9.96 -6.24
CA ASP A 40 -2.34 -10.37 -7.06
C ASP A 40 -2.05 -11.76 -7.65
N PHE A 41 -2.54 -12.81 -6.99
CA PHE A 41 -2.27 -14.20 -7.37
C PHE A 41 -2.92 -14.60 -8.70
N GLU A 42 -3.97 -13.90 -9.12
CA GLU A 42 -4.64 -14.16 -10.39
C GLU A 42 -3.70 -13.82 -11.58
N GLN A 43 -2.72 -12.93 -11.39
CA GLN A 43 -1.71 -12.65 -12.43
C GLN A 43 -0.81 -13.85 -12.75
N PHE A 44 -0.82 -14.87 -11.89
CA PHE A 44 0.02 -16.06 -12.00
C PHE A 44 -0.77 -17.30 -12.43
N HIS A 45 -2.02 -17.17 -12.90
CA HIS A 45 -2.80 -18.33 -13.35
C HIS A 45 -2.04 -19.19 -14.37
N GLY A 46 -2.11 -20.51 -14.16
CA GLY A 46 -1.46 -21.49 -15.04
C GLY A 46 0.00 -21.78 -14.69
N ARG A 47 0.55 -21.17 -13.63
CA ARG A 47 1.85 -21.54 -13.06
C ARG A 47 1.92 -21.24 -11.57
N ASP A 48 2.90 -21.85 -10.90
CA ASP A 48 3.21 -21.46 -9.53
C ASP A 48 3.93 -20.10 -9.52
N ILE A 49 3.58 -19.27 -8.53
CA ILE A 49 4.31 -18.03 -8.23
C ILE A 49 5.68 -18.40 -7.64
N THR A 50 6.73 -17.69 -8.06
CA THR A 50 8.06 -17.86 -7.49
C THR A 50 8.24 -17.00 -6.24
N VAL A 51 9.16 -17.40 -5.35
CA VAL A 51 9.53 -16.59 -4.18
C VAL A 51 10.04 -15.22 -4.59
N ALA A 52 10.81 -15.14 -5.68
CA ALA A 52 11.35 -13.88 -6.19
C ALA A 52 10.22 -12.92 -6.60
N GLU A 53 9.19 -13.42 -7.28
CA GLU A 53 8.02 -12.63 -7.67
C GLU A 53 7.20 -12.19 -6.46
N MET A 54 6.97 -13.09 -5.51
CA MET A 54 6.27 -12.75 -4.28
C MET A 54 7.01 -11.65 -3.50
N VAL A 55 8.32 -11.76 -3.35
CA VAL A 55 9.16 -10.78 -2.65
C VAL A 55 9.22 -9.45 -3.40
N ASP A 56 9.27 -9.44 -4.73
CA ASP A 56 9.22 -8.20 -5.52
C ASP A 56 7.89 -7.44 -5.31
N GLN A 57 6.77 -8.15 -5.19
CA GLN A 57 5.47 -7.53 -4.93
C GLN A 57 5.36 -6.95 -3.50
N MET A 58 6.22 -7.36 -2.55
CA MET A 58 6.20 -6.83 -1.17
C MET A 58 6.58 -5.35 -1.09
N LYS A 59 7.21 -4.76 -2.13
CA LYS A 59 7.52 -3.31 -2.18
C LYS A 59 6.27 -2.45 -2.01
N TYR A 60 5.11 -2.94 -2.43
CA TYR A 60 3.82 -2.24 -2.34
C TYR A 60 3.00 -2.60 -1.09
N MET A 61 3.47 -3.49 -0.23
CA MET A 61 2.65 -4.06 0.85
C MET A 61 2.56 -3.14 2.08
N GLY A 62 3.52 -2.22 2.23
CA GLY A 62 3.64 -1.36 3.40
C GLY A 62 4.30 -2.04 4.60
N PHE A 63 4.56 -1.27 5.65
CA PHE A 63 5.18 -1.72 6.90
C PHE A 63 6.47 -2.54 6.68
N GLN A 64 6.56 -3.71 7.34
CA GLN A 64 7.70 -4.61 7.22
C GLN A 64 7.75 -5.35 5.88
N GLY A 65 6.63 -5.43 5.15
CA GLY A 65 6.60 -6.02 3.81
C GLY A 65 7.50 -5.23 2.86
N THR A 66 7.31 -3.91 2.80
CA THR A 66 8.16 -3.02 2.01
C THR A 66 9.62 -3.06 2.47
N ALA A 67 9.87 -3.11 3.79
CA ALA A 67 11.23 -3.17 4.33
C ALA A 67 12.02 -4.41 3.85
N VAL A 68 11.36 -5.57 3.71
CA VAL A 68 12.00 -6.78 3.18
C VAL A 68 12.36 -6.61 1.70
N ALA A 69 11.45 -6.08 0.89
CA ALA A 69 11.71 -5.83 -0.53
C ALA A 69 12.88 -4.84 -0.72
N ASP A 70 12.94 -3.79 0.09
CA ASP A 70 14.06 -2.84 0.09
C ASP A 70 15.37 -3.48 0.51
N ALA A 71 15.38 -4.31 1.54
CA ALA A 71 16.58 -5.02 1.97
C ALA A 71 17.14 -5.91 0.85
N VAL A 72 16.27 -6.66 0.16
CA VAL A 72 16.66 -7.50 -0.98
C VAL A 72 17.26 -6.66 -2.10
N ARG A 73 16.62 -5.54 -2.48
CA ARG A 73 17.17 -4.61 -3.48
C ARG A 73 18.54 -4.09 -3.10
N ILE A 74 18.69 -3.57 -1.88
CA ILE A 74 19.95 -2.99 -1.39
C ILE A 74 21.07 -4.05 -1.39
N ILE A 75 20.79 -5.27 -0.93
CA ILE A 75 21.77 -6.36 -0.91
C ILE A 75 22.17 -6.74 -2.34
N ASN A 76 21.21 -6.85 -3.26
CA ASN A 76 21.49 -7.15 -4.67
C ASN A 76 22.36 -6.06 -5.33
N ASP A 77 22.13 -4.79 -5.00
CA ASP A 77 22.94 -3.67 -5.47
C ASP A 77 24.38 -3.77 -4.94
N MET A 78 24.55 -4.09 -3.64
CA MET A 78 25.86 -4.29 -3.03
C MET A 78 26.63 -5.46 -3.66
N VAL A 79 25.95 -6.59 -3.88
CA VAL A 79 26.54 -7.79 -4.49
C VAL A 79 26.96 -7.48 -5.92
N SER A 80 26.10 -6.83 -6.71
CA SER A 80 26.40 -6.46 -8.10
C SER A 80 27.59 -5.50 -8.18
N PHE A 81 27.64 -4.50 -7.30
CA PHE A 81 28.76 -3.57 -7.23
C PHE A 81 30.06 -4.28 -6.82
N PHE A 82 30.01 -5.15 -5.82
CA PHE A 82 31.17 -5.93 -5.38
C PHE A 82 31.71 -6.82 -6.51
N PHE A 83 30.84 -7.54 -7.22
CA PHE A 83 31.22 -8.36 -8.36
C PHE A 83 31.87 -7.53 -9.46
N PHE A 84 31.28 -6.37 -9.80
CA PHE A 84 31.86 -5.46 -10.79
C PHE A 84 33.26 -5.00 -10.35
N LEU A 85 33.41 -4.57 -9.10
CA LEU A 85 34.68 -4.05 -8.61
C LEU A 85 35.77 -5.14 -8.57
N PHE A 86 35.42 -6.35 -8.13
CA PHE A 86 36.34 -7.47 -8.09
C PHE A 86 36.78 -7.91 -9.50
N PHE A 87 35.83 -8.16 -10.42
CA PHE A 87 36.16 -8.68 -11.74
C PHE A 87 36.79 -7.67 -12.70
N PHE A 88 36.49 -6.37 -12.57
CA PHE A 88 37.03 -5.36 -13.49
C PHE A 88 38.29 -4.66 -12.98
N PHE A 89 38.49 -4.60 -11.66
CA PHE A 89 39.64 -3.90 -11.06
C PHE A 89 40.63 -4.82 -10.33
N TYR A 90 40.34 -6.12 -10.21
CA TYR A 90 41.24 -7.09 -9.58
C TYR A 90 41.30 -8.42 -10.36
N PRO A 91 41.92 -8.44 -11.56
CA PRO A 91 42.07 -9.64 -12.39
C PRO A 91 43.02 -10.68 -11.79
#